data_AF-A0A9Y2IRQ6-F1
#
_entry.id   AF-A0A9Y2IRQ6-F1
#
_cell.length_a   1.000
_cell.length_b   1.000
_cell.length_c   1.000
_cell.angle_alpha   90.00
_cell.angle_beta   90.00
_cell.angle_gamma   90.00
#
_symmetry.space_group_name_H-M   'P 1'
#
loop_
_entity.id
_entity.type
_entity.pdbx_description
1 polymer ?
#
loop_
_entity_poly.entity_id
_entity_poly.type
_entity_poly.pdbx_seq_one_letter_code
_entity_poly.pdbx_strand_id
1 'polypeptide(L)'
;MGTDDADGFPDDREGPVREVTVAPFAIDAHAVTNARFAEFVDATGHRTEAEDFGWTYVFAKFVPGALRKISPRPEQTPWWCGVAGAYWRAPEGPHSSVEDRWDHPVVHVSWNDALAYCAWAGRRLPTEAEWEYAARGGLDQARFPWGDELTPGGEHRCNIWQGRFPVHNTEEDGHVGTAPVDAFWPNGFGLYNVSGNVWEWCADRFDPANRSMRGGSYLCHESYCNRYRVAARTGNTPDSSSGNTGFRTAADV
;
A
#
# COMPACT_ATOMS: atom_id res chain seq x y z
N MET A 1 -20.44 -2.51 2.15
CA MET A 1 -19.23 -1.69 1.99
C MET A 1 -19.21 -0.62 3.07
N GLY A 2 -18.04 -0.23 3.55
CA GLY A 2 -17.85 0.74 4.63
C GLY A 2 -18.00 0.13 6.02
N THR A 3 -17.99 0.99 7.02
CA THR A 3 -18.18 0.64 8.44
C THR A 3 -18.87 1.78 9.19
N ASP A 4 -19.63 1.45 10.23
CA ASP A 4 -20.19 2.39 11.20
C ASP A 4 -19.38 2.40 12.51
N ASP A 5 -18.19 1.78 12.51
CA ASP A 5 -17.25 1.77 13.64
C ASP A 5 -16.77 3.20 13.94
N ALA A 6 -16.71 3.55 15.23
CA ALA A 6 -16.22 4.82 15.72
C ALA A 6 -14.68 4.95 15.66
N ASP A 7 -13.98 3.85 15.40
CA ASP A 7 -12.52 3.81 15.29
C ASP A 7 -11.98 4.43 13.99
N GLY A 8 -12.85 4.74 13.02
CA GLY A 8 -12.49 5.45 11.80
C GLY A 8 -12.19 6.94 12.03
N PHE A 9 -11.45 7.56 11.11
CA PHE A 9 -11.27 9.01 11.14
C PHE A 9 -12.44 9.70 10.42
N PRO A 10 -13.09 10.73 11.01
CA PRO A 10 -14.25 11.37 10.39
C PRO A 10 -14.01 11.87 8.95
N ASP A 11 -12.80 12.38 8.67
CA ASP A 11 -12.43 12.90 7.36
C ASP A 11 -12.28 11.81 6.28
N ASP A 12 -12.06 10.55 6.68
CA ASP A 12 -11.93 9.42 5.76
C ASP A 12 -13.28 8.96 5.19
N ARG A 13 -14.39 9.31 5.87
CA ARG A 13 -15.77 8.99 5.45
C ARG A 13 -15.93 7.49 5.17
N GLU A 14 -15.51 6.67 6.12
CA GLU A 14 -15.59 5.20 6.04
C GLU A 14 -17.04 4.70 6.09
N GLY A 15 -17.93 5.46 6.75
CA GLY A 15 -19.36 5.21 6.82
C GLY A 15 -20.22 6.17 5.96
N PRO A 16 -21.55 6.00 5.97
CA PRO A 16 -22.25 4.89 6.60
C PRO A 16 -22.03 3.57 5.85
N VAL A 17 -22.28 2.46 6.54
CA VAL A 17 -22.41 1.15 5.88
C VAL A 17 -23.48 1.24 4.79
N ARG A 18 -23.14 0.72 3.61
CA ARG A 18 -24.04 0.71 2.45
C ARG A 18 -23.93 -0.60 1.69
N GLU A 19 -25.06 -1.04 1.15
CA GLU A 19 -25.11 -2.16 0.23
C GLU A 19 -24.56 -1.74 -1.15
N VAL A 20 -23.67 -2.55 -1.71
CA VAL A 20 -23.06 -2.32 -3.02
C VAL A 20 -23.03 -3.66 -3.74
N THR A 21 -23.50 -3.67 -4.99
CA THR A 21 -23.35 -4.82 -5.88
C THR A 21 -22.18 -4.56 -6.82
N VAL A 22 -21.25 -5.50 -6.91
CA VAL A 22 -20.17 -5.51 -7.91
C VAL A 22 -20.46 -6.61 -8.94
N ALA A 23 -20.22 -6.34 -10.22
CA ALA A 23 -20.28 -7.37 -11.26
C ALA A 23 -19.15 -8.39 -11.06
N PRO A 24 -19.20 -9.58 -11.67
CA PRO A 24 -18.04 -10.48 -11.69
C PRO A 24 -16.80 -9.76 -12.27
N PHE A 25 -15.65 -9.96 -11.63
CA PHE A 25 -14.36 -9.39 -12.03
C PHE A 25 -13.23 -10.32 -11.58
N ALA A 26 -12.06 -10.18 -12.19
CA ALA A 26 -10.81 -10.76 -11.73
C ALA A 26 -9.98 -9.71 -10.99
N ILE A 27 -9.25 -10.12 -9.95
CA ILE A 27 -8.31 -9.28 -9.21
C ILE A 27 -7.05 -10.08 -8.88
N ASP A 28 -5.90 -9.42 -8.89
CA ASP A 28 -4.63 -10.05 -8.55
C ASP A 28 -4.66 -10.53 -7.09
N ALA A 29 -4.24 -11.77 -6.86
CA ALA A 29 -4.04 -12.34 -5.53
C ALA A 29 -3.00 -11.54 -4.72
N HIS A 30 -2.02 -10.96 -5.40
CA HIS A 30 -0.86 -10.27 -4.85
C HIS A 30 -0.79 -8.82 -5.36
N ALA A 31 -0.15 -7.94 -4.59
CA ALA A 31 0.34 -6.67 -5.14
C ALA A 31 1.31 -6.92 -6.30
N VAL A 32 1.45 -5.95 -7.21
CA VAL A 32 2.42 -6.03 -8.30
C VAL A 32 3.83 -6.06 -7.70
N THR A 33 4.62 -7.05 -8.10
CA THR A 33 5.98 -7.25 -7.58
C THR A 33 7.00 -6.38 -8.31
N ASN A 34 8.16 -6.18 -7.71
CA ASN A 34 9.32 -5.56 -8.36
C ASN A 34 9.68 -6.28 -9.69
N ALA A 35 9.62 -7.61 -9.73
CA ALA A 35 9.90 -8.38 -10.95
C ALA A 35 8.91 -8.06 -12.07
N ARG A 36 7.60 -8.09 -11.77
CA ARG A 36 6.56 -7.78 -12.77
C ARG A 36 6.64 -6.33 -13.24
N PHE A 37 6.94 -5.40 -12.35
CA PHE A 37 7.11 -4.00 -12.72
C PHE A 37 8.38 -3.77 -13.55
N ALA A 38 9.45 -4.53 -13.30
CA ALA A 38 10.65 -4.49 -14.12
C ALA A 38 10.37 -4.94 -15.56
N GLU A 39 9.58 -6.01 -15.77
CA GLU A 39 9.16 -6.44 -17.11
C GLU A 39 8.44 -5.33 -17.88
N PHE A 40 7.55 -4.60 -17.20
CA PHE A 40 6.86 -3.44 -17.76
C PHE A 40 7.84 -2.34 -18.18
N VAL A 41 8.75 -1.94 -17.27
CA VAL A 41 9.74 -0.90 -17.55
C VAL A 41 10.67 -1.30 -18.69
N ASP A 42 11.15 -2.54 -18.69
CA ASP A 42 12.06 -3.05 -19.72
C ASP A 42 11.37 -3.14 -21.09
N ALA A 43 10.06 -3.46 -21.13
CA ALA A 43 9.28 -3.54 -22.37
C ALA A 43 8.89 -2.18 -22.95
N THR A 44 8.72 -1.16 -22.11
CA THR A 44 8.12 0.13 -22.52
C THR A 44 9.08 1.31 -22.45
N GLY A 45 10.19 1.19 -21.71
CA GLY A 45 11.04 2.31 -21.33
C GLY A 45 10.35 3.30 -20.38
N HIS A 46 9.29 2.86 -19.67
CA HIS A 46 8.55 3.72 -18.73
C HIS A 46 9.47 4.31 -17.66
N ARG A 47 9.34 5.61 -17.44
CA ARG A 47 9.98 6.33 -16.34
C ARG A 47 8.90 6.73 -15.34
N THR A 48 9.12 6.39 -14.09
CA THR A 48 8.15 6.70 -13.03
C THR A 48 8.14 8.19 -12.70
N GLU A 49 7.03 8.69 -12.12
CA GLU A 49 6.97 10.09 -11.70
C GLU A 49 8.02 10.42 -10.62
N ALA A 50 8.37 9.45 -9.77
CA ALA A 50 9.49 9.59 -8.83
C ALA A 50 10.83 9.85 -9.56
N GLU A 51 11.07 9.19 -10.70
CA GLU A 51 12.27 9.41 -11.51
C GLU A 51 12.26 10.75 -12.24
N ASP A 52 11.09 11.21 -12.70
CA ASP A 52 10.95 12.48 -13.40
C ASP A 52 10.98 13.69 -12.45
N PHE A 53 10.42 13.56 -11.25
CA PHE A 53 10.64 14.53 -10.17
C PHE A 53 12.07 14.45 -9.60
N GLY A 54 12.72 13.29 -9.72
CA GLY A 54 14.09 13.05 -9.24
C GLY A 54 14.19 12.80 -7.73
N TRP A 55 13.07 12.63 -7.04
CA TRP A 55 12.99 12.33 -5.61
C TRP A 55 11.63 11.74 -5.23
N THR A 56 11.56 11.08 -4.07
CA THR A 56 10.32 10.60 -3.47
C THR A 56 10.46 10.43 -1.96
N TYR A 57 9.39 10.05 -1.26
CA TYR A 57 9.37 9.91 0.19
C TYR A 57 9.86 8.54 0.67
N VAL A 58 10.91 8.56 1.49
CA VAL A 58 11.48 7.37 2.16
C VAL A 58 11.35 7.54 3.68
N PHE A 59 10.99 6.46 4.37
CA PHE A 59 10.86 6.47 5.83
C PHE A 59 12.24 6.66 6.49
N ALA A 60 12.34 7.58 7.44
CA ALA A 60 13.59 8.06 8.01
C ALA A 60 14.47 6.98 8.68
N LYS A 61 13.91 5.83 9.06
CA LYS A 61 14.67 4.68 9.58
C LYS A 61 15.55 4.03 8.51
N PHE A 62 15.13 4.07 7.24
CA PHE A 62 15.85 3.45 6.13
C PHE A 62 16.85 4.39 5.45
N VAL A 63 16.81 5.68 5.75
CA VAL A 63 17.70 6.67 5.14
C VAL A 63 19.01 6.77 5.93
N PRO A 64 20.19 6.58 5.29
CA PRO A 64 21.48 6.76 5.93
C PRO A 64 21.62 8.13 6.59
N GLY A 65 22.32 8.19 7.73
CA GLY A 65 22.38 9.39 8.56
C GLY A 65 22.85 10.66 7.84
N ALA A 66 23.76 10.55 6.86
CA ALA A 66 24.22 11.69 6.06
C ALA A 66 23.12 12.21 5.12
N LEU A 67 22.44 11.31 4.40
CA LEU A 67 21.35 11.65 3.48
C LEU A 67 20.14 12.20 4.24
N ARG A 68 19.81 11.56 5.38
CA ARG A 68 18.70 11.97 6.25
C ARG A 68 18.85 13.38 6.83
N LYS A 69 20.07 13.89 6.99
CA LYS A 69 20.34 15.25 7.48
C LYS A 69 20.03 16.32 6.45
N ILE A 70 20.14 16.00 5.16
CA ILE A 70 19.95 16.95 4.05
C ILE A 70 18.58 16.81 3.38
N SER A 71 17.88 15.68 3.60
CA SER A 71 16.54 15.46 3.05
C SER A 71 15.48 16.37 3.69
N PRO A 72 14.67 17.10 2.89
CA PRO A 72 13.53 17.84 3.40
C PRO A 72 12.51 16.89 4.04
N ARG A 73 11.77 17.39 5.03
CA ARG A 73 10.75 16.61 5.76
C ARG A 73 9.47 17.41 5.93
N PRO A 74 8.30 16.82 5.69
CA PRO A 74 7.03 17.45 6.01
C PRO A 74 6.92 17.69 7.52
N GLU A 75 6.42 18.85 7.92
CA GLU A 75 6.29 19.22 9.34
C GLU A 75 5.33 18.30 10.10
N GLN A 76 4.21 17.93 9.47
CA GLN A 76 3.19 17.08 10.09
C GLN A 76 3.59 15.61 10.18
N THR A 77 4.51 15.17 9.33
CA THR A 77 4.97 13.77 9.26
C THR A 77 6.50 13.71 9.15
N PRO A 78 7.23 14.16 10.19
CA PRO A 78 8.69 14.39 10.13
C PRO A 78 9.53 13.11 10.07
N TRP A 79 8.88 11.95 10.08
CA TRP A 79 9.48 10.64 9.82
C TRP A 79 9.58 10.31 8.32
N TRP A 80 8.99 11.10 7.43
CA TRP A 80 9.22 11.01 5.99
C TRP A 80 10.35 11.94 5.55
N CYS A 81 11.23 11.43 4.69
CA CYS A 81 12.34 12.16 4.10
C CYS A 81 12.15 12.23 2.58
N GLY A 82 12.18 13.42 1.99
CA GLY A 82 12.32 13.57 0.55
C GLY A 82 13.73 13.20 0.13
N VAL A 83 13.90 12.04 -0.50
CA VAL A 83 15.21 11.50 -0.86
C VAL A 83 15.42 11.62 -2.36
N ALA A 84 16.40 12.43 -2.75
CA ALA A 84 16.81 12.55 -4.14
C ALA A 84 17.36 11.21 -4.67
N GLY A 85 16.92 10.82 -5.86
CA GLY A 85 17.28 9.57 -6.50
C GLY A 85 16.70 8.31 -5.84
N ALA A 86 15.75 8.44 -4.90
CA ALA A 86 14.89 7.32 -4.52
C ALA A 86 13.80 7.12 -5.57
N TYR A 87 13.55 5.86 -5.93
CA TYR A 87 12.52 5.42 -6.88
C TYR A 87 12.37 3.89 -6.76
N TRP A 88 11.56 3.27 -7.61
CA TRP A 88 11.20 1.85 -7.45
C TRP A 88 12.40 0.88 -7.47
N ARG A 89 13.47 1.09 -8.27
CA ARG A 89 14.66 0.20 -8.24
C ARG A 89 15.64 0.53 -7.11
N ALA A 90 15.55 1.71 -6.49
CA ALA A 90 16.41 2.15 -5.39
C ALA A 90 15.54 2.73 -4.26
N PRO A 91 14.75 1.88 -3.57
CA PRO A 91 13.63 2.35 -2.75
C PRO A 91 14.04 3.09 -1.47
N GLU A 92 15.28 2.96 -1.00
CA GLU A 92 15.77 3.75 0.13
C GLU A 92 16.67 4.93 -0.32
N GLY A 93 16.83 5.12 -1.63
CA GLY A 93 17.71 6.11 -2.25
C GLY A 93 18.92 5.48 -2.96
N PRO A 94 19.87 6.28 -3.48
CA PRO A 94 20.92 5.84 -4.42
C PRO A 94 21.88 4.74 -3.93
N HIS A 95 21.82 4.37 -2.66
CA HIS A 95 22.66 3.34 -2.03
C HIS A 95 21.95 1.98 -1.91
N SER A 96 20.70 1.90 -2.35
CA SER A 96 19.83 0.74 -2.20
C SER A 96 19.48 0.14 -3.56
N SER A 97 19.02 -1.12 -3.53
CA SER A 97 18.55 -1.84 -4.71
C SER A 97 17.39 -2.77 -4.36
N VAL A 98 16.74 -3.33 -5.38
CA VAL A 98 15.69 -4.37 -5.26
C VAL A 98 16.21 -5.78 -5.57
N GLU A 99 17.53 -5.98 -5.72
CA GLU A 99 18.12 -7.23 -6.22
C GLU A 99 17.78 -8.47 -5.38
N ASP A 100 17.54 -8.26 -4.10
CA ASP A 100 17.20 -9.22 -3.06
C ASP A 100 15.71 -9.14 -2.65
N ARG A 101 14.89 -8.42 -3.42
CA ARG A 101 13.47 -8.15 -3.13
C ARG A 101 12.58 -8.19 -4.39
N TRP A 102 12.91 -9.06 -5.36
CA TRP A 102 12.16 -9.16 -6.63
C TRP A 102 10.70 -9.60 -6.46
N ASP A 103 10.40 -10.34 -5.40
CA ASP A 103 9.09 -10.85 -4.98
C ASP A 103 8.37 -9.94 -3.96
N HIS A 104 8.99 -8.83 -3.55
CA HIS A 104 8.33 -7.79 -2.75
C HIS A 104 7.43 -6.90 -3.64
N PRO A 105 6.42 -6.23 -3.06
CA PRO A 105 5.62 -5.27 -3.80
C PRO A 105 6.49 -4.13 -4.31
N VAL A 106 6.23 -3.70 -5.55
CA VAL A 106 6.82 -2.47 -6.07
C VAL A 106 6.30 -1.27 -5.29
N VAL A 107 7.20 -0.35 -4.92
CA VAL A 107 6.89 0.89 -4.20
C VAL A 107 7.44 2.10 -4.96
N HIS A 108 7.16 3.31 -4.47
CA HIS A 108 7.48 4.58 -5.16
C HIS A 108 6.81 4.71 -6.53
N VAL A 109 5.67 4.05 -6.71
CA VAL A 109 4.86 4.13 -7.90
C VAL A 109 3.65 5.02 -7.62
N SER A 110 3.44 6.00 -8.48
CA SER A 110 2.27 6.87 -8.39
C SER A 110 1.01 6.17 -8.90
N TRP A 111 -0.14 6.84 -8.77
CA TRP A 111 -1.36 6.36 -9.40
C TRP A 111 -1.26 6.36 -10.94
N ASN A 112 -0.55 7.34 -11.51
CA ASN A 112 -0.32 7.40 -12.95
C ASN A 112 0.60 6.26 -13.43
N ASP A 113 1.63 5.92 -12.66
CA ASP A 113 2.51 4.77 -12.93
C ASP A 113 1.72 3.45 -12.89
N ALA A 114 0.85 3.31 -11.87
CA ALA A 114 0.00 2.14 -11.72
C ALA A 114 -0.99 1.98 -12.89
N LEU A 115 -1.54 3.09 -13.41
CA LEU A 115 -2.38 3.05 -14.62
C LEU A 115 -1.58 2.68 -15.87
N ALA A 116 -0.38 3.22 -16.04
CA ALA A 116 0.48 2.89 -17.18
C ALA A 116 0.82 1.40 -17.20
N TYR A 117 1.19 0.84 -16.04
CA TYR A 117 1.38 -0.59 -15.87
C TYR A 117 0.12 -1.38 -16.22
N CYS A 118 -1.03 -0.99 -15.67
CA CYS A 118 -2.30 -1.67 -15.94
C CYS A 118 -2.61 -1.69 -17.44
N ALA A 119 -2.48 -0.55 -18.13
CA ALA A 119 -2.73 -0.44 -19.56
C ALA A 119 -1.82 -1.37 -20.39
N TRP A 120 -0.52 -1.43 -20.05
CA TRP A 120 0.43 -2.35 -20.68
C TRP A 120 0.07 -3.82 -20.43
N ALA A 121 -0.32 -4.16 -19.20
CA ALA A 121 -0.66 -5.52 -18.81
C ALA A 121 -2.03 -6.00 -19.32
N GLY A 122 -2.81 -5.15 -20.01
CA GLY A 122 -4.20 -5.45 -20.38
C GLY A 122 -5.12 -5.57 -19.17
N ARG A 123 -4.87 -4.77 -18.13
CA ARG A 123 -5.54 -4.75 -16.83
C ARG A 123 -6.08 -3.33 -16.54
N ARG A 124 -6.70 -3.16 -15.37
CA ARG A 124 -7.08 -1.88 -14.77
C ARG A 124 -6.78 -1.88 -13.27
N LEU A 125 -6.82 -0.71 -12.63
CA LEU A 125 -6.91 -0.65 -11.17
C LEU A 125 -8.30 -1.15 -10.72
N PRO A 126 -8.41 -1.80 -9.55
CA PRO A 126 -9.71 -2.09 -8.97
C PRO A 126 -10.40 -0.79 -8.58
N THR A 127 -11.73 -0.78 -8.64
CA THR A 127 -12.51 0.22 -7.92
C THR A 127 -12.37 -0.01 -6.41
N GLU A 128 -12.62 1.02 -5.62
CA GLU A 128 -12.59 0.94 -4.16
C GLU A 128 -13.61 -0.10 -3.63
N ALA A 129 -14.76 -0.22 -4.30
CA ALA A 129 -15.78 -1.22 -3.97
C ALA A 129 -15.32 -2.65 -4.27
N GLU A 130 -14.72 -2.87 -5.44
CA GLU A 130 -14.13 -4.17 -5.80
C GLU A 130 -13.00 -4.56 -4.85
N TRP A 131 -12.13 -3.61 -4.52
CA TRP A 131 -11.03 -3.83 -3.58
C TRP A 131 -11.56 -4.24 -2.20
N GLU A 132 -12.51 -3.49 -1.63
CA GLU A 132 -13.05 -3.83 -0.31
C GLU A 132 -13.82 -5.15 -0.33
N TYR A 133 -14.61 -5.40 -1.38
CA TYR A 133 -15.31 -6.67 -1.56
C TYR A 133 -14.33 -7.85 -1.59
N ALA A 134 -13.26 -7.74 -2.38
CA ALA A 134 -12.23 -8.76 -2.50
C ALA A 134 -11.46 -8.93 -1.19
N ALA A 135 -11.12 -7.83 -0.50
CA ALA A 135 -10.38 -7.84 0.76
C ALA A 135 -11.17 -8.44 1.92
N ARG A 136 -12.52 -8.30 1.93
CA ARG A 136 -13.39 -8.95 2.92
C ARG A 136 -13.41 -10.48 2.80
N GLY A 137 -13.00 -11.05 1.67
CA GLY A 137 -12.79 -12.49 1.53
C GLY A 137 -14.04 -13.33 1.80
N GLY A 138 -15.24 -12.80 1.53
CA GLY A 138 -16.52 -13.47 1.79
C GLY A 138 -17.09 -13.28 3.20
N LEU A 139 -16.42 -12.54 4.08
CA LEU A 139 -16.92 -12.21 5.42
C LEU A 139 -17.78 -10.95 5.39
N ASP A 140 -18.93 -11.00 6.07
CA ASP A 140 -19.81 -9.83 6.21
C ASP A 140 -19.36 -8.95 7.38
N GLN A 141 -19.15 -7.66 7.11
CA GLN A 141 -18.78 -6.61 8.06
C GLN A 141 -17.59 -6.86 9.01
N ALA A 142 -16.81 -7.94 8.82
CA ALA A 142 -15.61 -8.20 9.60
C ALA A 142 -14.63 -7.01 9.54
N ARG A 143 -13.92 -6.77 10.66
CA ARG A 143 -12.97 -5.65 10.81
C ARG A 143 -11.70 -5.82 9.98
N PHE A 144 -11.23 -7.05 9.83
CA PHE A 144 -10.05 -7.45 9.06
C PHE A 144 -10.41 -8.54 8.03
N PRO A 145 -9.54 -8.81 7.04
CA PRO A 145 -9.77 -9.84 6.02
C PRO A 145 -10.02 -11.26 6.55
N TRP A 146 -9.66 -11.51 7.81
CA TRP A 146 -9.73 -12.81 8.48
C TRP A 146 -10.69 -12.84 9.69
N GLY A 147 -11.36 -11.73 10.01
CA GLY A 147 -12.25 -11.63 11.18
C GLY A 147 -12.05 -10.33 11.97
N ASP A 148 -12.40 -10.35 13.26
CA ASP A 148 -12.46 -9.13 14.08
C ASP A 148 -11.27 -8.95 15.04
N GLU A 149 -10.48 -10.01 15.26
CA GLU A 149 -9.26 -9.98 16.08
C GLU A 149 -8.04 -9.71 15.19
N LEU A 150 -7.19 -8.75 15.58
CA LEU A 150 -6.01 -8.37 14.79
C LEU A 150 -4.96 -9.49 14.73
N THR A 151 -4.72 -10.15 15.87
CA THR A 151 -3.76 -11.25 16.00
C THR A 151 -4.44 -12.50 16.56
N PRO A 152 -5.29 -13.20 15.78
CA PRO A 152 -6.03 -14.36 16.26
C PRO A 152 -5.07 -15.43 16.81
N GLY A 153 -5.23 -15.77 18.09
CA GLY A 153 -4.36 -16.72 18.77
C GLY A 153 -2.95 -16.18 19.07
N GLY A 154 -2.75 -14.87 19.02
CA GLY A 154 -1.46 -14.21 19.18
C GLY A 154 -0.58 -14.23 17.92
N GLU A 155 -1.10 -14.68 16.77
CA GLU A 155 -0.34 -14.76 15.53
C GLU A 155 -0.56 -13.53 14.64
N HIS A 156 0.51 -12.94 14.13
CA HIS A 156 0.44 -11.88 13.13
C HIS A 156 -0.12 -12.41 11.80
N ARG A 157 -1.10 -11.69 11.23
CA ARG A 157 -1.73 -12.01 9.94
C ARG A 157 -1.40 -11.01 8.83
N CYS A 158 -0.70 -9.94 9.17
CA CYS A 158 -0.27 -8.90 8.26
C CYS A 158 1.02 -8.23 8.74
N ASN A 159 1.69 -7.57 7.81
CA ASN A 159 2.86 -6.74 8.06
C ASN A 159 2.43 -5.29 8.38
N ILE A 160 2.57 -4.88 9.63
CA ILE A 160 2.29 -3.53 10.15
C ILE A 160 3.39 -3.14 11.16
N TRP A 161 3.26 -2.02 11.86
CA TRP A 161 4.25 -1.66 12.86
C TRP A 161 3.96 -2.31 14.22
N GLN A 162 4.98 -2.71 14.96
CA GLN A 162 4.89 -3.06 16.40
C GLN A 162 5.90 -2.25 17.22
N GLY A 163 5.56 -1.95 18.48
CA GLY A 163 6.41 -1.16 19.37
C GLY A 163 6.06 0.33 19.40
N ARG A 164 7.07 1.22 19.33
CA ARG A 164 6.88 2.67 19.51
C ARG A 164 7.15 3.42 18.22
N PHE A 165 6.11 3.65 17.43
CA PHE A 165 6.18 4.48 16.24
C PHE A 165 6.60 5.93 16.57
N PRO A 166 7.39 6.63 15.74
CA PRO A 166 8.14 6.15 14.56
C PRO A 166 9.58 5.68 14.89
N VAL A 167 9.90 5.47 16.17
CA VAL A 167 11.29 5.39 16.64
C VAL A 167 11.81 3.97 16.87
N HIS A 168 10.94 3.02 17.21
CA HIS A 168 11.31 1.63 17.47
C HIS A 168 10.25 0.68 16.93
N ASN A 169 10.63 -0.10 15.91
CA ASN A 169 9.86 -1.24 15.40
C ASN A 169 10.42 -2.50 16.08
N THR A 170 9.57 -3.31 16.72
CA THR A 170 9.98 -4.58 17.33
C THR A 170 10.02 -5.74 16.34
N GLU A 171 9.45 -5.57 15.14
CA GLU A 171 9.49 -6.57 14.06
C GLU A 171 8.87 -7.91 14.49
N GLU A 172 7.84 -7.86 15.33
CA GLU A 172 7.14 -9.05 15.86
C GLU A 172 6.42 -9.84 14.76
N ASP A 173 5.99 -9.16 13.69
CA ASP A 173 5.46 -9.80 12.48
C ASP A 173 6.53 -10.35 11.53
N GLY A 174 7.82 -10.15 11.84
CA GLY A 174 8.95 -10.62 11.07
C GLY A 174 9.50 -9.65 10.02
N HIS A 175 8.92 -8.44 9.87
CA HIS A 175 9.29 -7.52 8.80
C HIS A 175 9.47 -6.06 9.28
N VAL A 176 10.64 -5.48 8.95
CA VAL A 176 10.92 -4.07 9.25
C VAL A 176 10.35 -3.09 8.21
N GLY A 177 10.27 -3.53 6.96
CA GLY A 177 9.83 -2.79 5.78
C GLY A 177 8.80 -3.62 5.01
N THR A 178 8.86 -3.64 3.68
CA THR A 178 7.97 -4.52 2.91
C THR A 178 8.28 -6.01 3.17
N ALA A 179 7.26 -6.85 3.02
CA ALA A 179 7.35 -8.31 3.01
C ALA A 179 7.13 -8.85 1.58
N PRO A 180 7.58 -10.08 1.25
CA PRO A 180 7.19 -10.77 0.02
C PRO A 180 5.67 -10.75 -0.17
N VAL A 181 5.20 -10.64 -1.42
CA VAL A 181 3.77 -10.43 -1.69
C VAL A 181 2.87 -11.60 -1.29
N ASP A 182 3.43 -12.79 -1.11
CA ASP A 182 2.78 -14.02 -0.67
C ASP A 182 3.04 -14.34 0.81
N ALA A 183 3.62 -13.41 1.58
CA ALA A 183 3.75 -13.54 3.02
C ALA A 183 2.38 -13.63 3.71
N PHE A 184 2.36 -14.26 4.88
CA PHE A 184 1.17 -14.57 5.67
C PHE A 184 0.18 -15.47 4.92
N TRP A 185 -1.10 -15.41 5.30
CA TRP A 185 -2.15 -16.28 4.78
C TRP A 185 -3.06 -15.50 3.82
N PRO A 186 -3.55 -16.14 2.75
CA PRO A 186 -4.58 -15.52 1.93
C PRO A 186 -5.90 -15.41 2.69
N ASN A 187 -6.73 -14.44 2.33
CA ASN A 187 -8.11 -14.36 2.79
C ASN A 187 -9.01 -15.41 2.09
N GLY A 188 -10.31 -15.43 2.41
CA GLY A 188 -11.25 -16.41 1.86
C GLY A 188 -11.44 -16.39 0.33
N PHE A 189 -10.95 -15.37 -0.37
CA PHE A 189 -10.93 -15.30 -1.83
C PHE A 189 -9.54 -15.52 -2.45
N GLY A 190 -8.53 -15.84 -1.65
CA GLY A 190 -7.18 -16.12 -2.14
C GLY A 190 -6.26 -14.89 -2.25
N LEU A 191 -6.67 -13.73 -1.72
CA LEU A 191 -5.86 -12.51 -1.77
C LEU A 191 -4.93 -12.45 -0.55
N TYR A 192 -3.66 -12.10 -0.79
CA TYR A 192 -2.65 -11.89 0.24
C TYR A 192 -2.47 -10.40 0.51
N ASN A 193 -2.06 -10.09 1.74
CA ASN A 193 -1.55 -8.78 2.14
C ASN A 193 -2.45 -7.59 1.77
N VAL A 194 -3.78 -7.78 1.73
CA VAL A 194 -4.76 -6.68 1.56
C VAL A 194 -4.86 -5.82 2.82
N SER A 195 -4.31 -6.28 3.95
CA SER A 195 -4.13 -5.50 5.17
C SER A 195 -2.64 -5.41 5.44
N GLY A 196 -2.09 -4.20 5.59
CA GLY A 196 -0.66 -3.96 5.81
C GLY A 196 0.20 -4.09 4.54
N ASN A 197 1.48 -4.37 4.74
CA ASN A 197 2.55 -4.39 3.73
C ASN A 197 2.70 -3.04 3.00
N VAL A 198 1.91 -2.77 1.96
CA VAL A 198 1.92 -1.49 1.23
C VAL A 198 0.50 -0.98 1.03
N TRP A 199 0.35 0.34 1.00
CA TRP A 199 -0.86 0.97 0.51
C TRP A 199 -1.10 0.56 -0.93
N GLU A 200 -2.37 0.43 -1.32
CA GLU A 200 -2.72 0.06 -2.69
C GLU A 200 -3.62 1.08 -3.35
N TRP A 201 -3.18 1.62 -4.49
CA TRP A 201 -3.97 2.52 -5.32
C TRP A 201 -5.26 1.87 -5.84
N CYS A 202 -6.36 2.61 -5.80
CA CYS A 202 -7.63 2.28 -6.45
C CYS A 202 -7.96 3.28 -7.57
N ALA A 203 -8.88 2.93 -8.47
CA ALA A 203 -9.29 3.79 -9.58
C ALA A 203 -10.02 5.07 -9.13
N ASP A 204 -10.71 4.98 -7.99
CA ASP A 204 -11.62 5.99 -7.48
C ASP A 204 -10.92 7.28 -7.04
N ARG A 205 -11.69 8.37 -7.07
CA ARG A 205 -11.33 9.61 -6.38
C ARG A 205 -11.65 9.46 -4.91
N PHE A 206 -10.69 9.83 -4.05
CA PHE A 206 -10.96 10.00 -2.62
C PHE A 206 -11.66 11.35 -2.38
N ASP A 207 -11.17 12.39 -3.05
CA ASP A 207 -11.72 13.74 -3.09
C ASP A 207 -11.38 14.40 -4.46
N PRO A 208 -11.68 15.68 -4.71
CA PRO A 208 -11.38 16.32 -6.00
C PRO A 208 -9.89 16.27 -6.42
N ALA A 209 -8.97 16.31 -5.46
CA ALA A 209 -7.52 16.34 -5.69
C ALA A 209 -6.87 14.96 -5.60
N ASN A 210 -7.44 14.06 -4.78
CA ASN A 210 -6.80 12.82 -4.38
C ASN A 210 -7.45 11.56 -4.98
N ARG A 211 -6.63 10.54 -5.20
CA ARG A 211 -7.05 9.17 -5.56
C ARG A 211 -7.11 8.29 -4.33
N SER A 212 -8.04 7.34 -4.32
CA SER A 212 -8.24 6.44 -3.19
C SER A 212 -7.11 5.43 -3.05
N MET A 213 -6.71 5.18 -1.80
CA MET A 213 -5.78 4.14 -1.40
C MET A 213 -6.39 3.32 -0.25
N ARG A 214 -6.11 2.02 -0.25
CA ARG A 214 -6.65 1.06 0.71
C ARG A 214 -5.55 0.18 1.31
N GLY A 215 -5.86 -0.48 2.43
CA GLY A 215 -5.07 -1.57 3.00
C GLY A 215 -4.11 -1.22 4.14
N GLY A 216 -3.64 0.03 4.23
CA GLY A 216 -2.58 0.38 5.17
C GLY A 216 -1.20 -0.07 4.68
N SER A 217 -0.19 -0.05 5.55
CA SER A 217 1.19 -0.44 5.19
C SER A 217 1.96 -0.94 6.41
N TYR A 218 3.19 -1.42 6.20
CA TYR A 218 4.15 -1.80 7.26
C TYR A 218 4.44 -0.68 8.28
N LEU A 219 4.04 0.57 8.00
CA LEU A 219 4.20 1.68 8.95
C LEU A 219 2.97 1.91 9.85
N CYS A 220 1.81 1.34 9.53
CA CYS A 220 0.59 1.60 10.28
C CYS A 220 0.72 1.05 11.72
N HIS A 221 0.34 1.88 12.70
CA HIS A 221 0.32 1.55 14.11
C HIS A 221 -0.90 2.18 14.76
N GLU A 222 -1.59 1.48 15.66
CA GLU A 222 -2.82 1.96 16.29
C GLU A 222 -2.69 3.36 16.93
N SER A 223 -1.50 3.72 17.43
CA SER A 223 -1.25 5.00 18.08
C SER A 223 -1.40 6.23 17.18
N TYR A 224 -1.44 6.06 15.84
CA TYR A 224 -1.58 7.17 14.90
C TYR A 224 -2.33 6.80 13.60
N CYS A 225 -2.32 5.53 13.21
CA CYS A 225 -2.92 5.03 11.97
C CYS A 225 -3.37 3.58 12.12
N ASN A 226 -4.69 3.39 12.29
CA ASN A 226 -5.33 2.07 12.33
C ASN A 226 -5.92 1.64 10.97
N ARG A 227 -5.36 2.16 9.86
CA ARG A 227 -5.95 1.98 8.52
C ARG A 227 -5.63 0.64 7.84
N TYR A 228 -5.16 -0.34 8.60
CA TYR A 228 -5.08 -1.74 8.20
C TYR A 228 -6.43 -2.49 8.37
N ARG A 229 -7.47 -1.82 8.91
CA ARG A 229 -8.86 -2.31 8.89
C ARG A 229 -9.38 -2.37 7.45
N VAL A 230 -10.20 -3.36 7.13
CA VAL A 230 -10.67 -3.59 5.74
C VAL A 230 -11.50 -2.43 5.18
N ALA A 231 -12.26 -1.75 6.04
CA ALA A 231 -13.10 -0.61 5.68
C ALA A 231 -12.34 0.72 5.60
N ALA A 232 -11.11 0.76 6.15
CA ALA A 232 -10.33 1.99 6.20
C ALA A 232 -9.89 2.42 4.80
N ARG A 233 -9.82 3.73 4.61
CA ARG A 233 -9.48 4.37 3.33
C ARG A 233 -8.68 5.62 3.58
N THR A 234 -7.89 6.01 2.59
CA THR A 234 -7.20 7.29 2.57
C THR A 234 -7.05 7.74 1.12
N GLY A 235 -6.43 8.88 0.89
CA GLY A 235 -6.12 9.31 -0.46
C GLY A 235 -4.86 10.16 -0.53
N ASN A 236 -4.30 10.23 -1.72
CA ASN A 236 -3.16 11.08 -2.02
C ASN A 236 -3.22 11.55 -3.49
N THR A 237 -2.44 12.57 -3.84
CA THR A 237 -2.45 13.12 -5.19
C THR A 237 -1.98 12.04 -6.18
N PRO A 238 -2.52 12.00 -7.41
CA PRO A 238 -2.24 10.92 -8.35
C PRO A 238 -0.77 10.81 -8.76
N ASP A 239 0.00 11.88 -8.59
CA ASP A 239 1.43 12.00 -8.87
C ASP A 239 2.33 11.73 -7.66
N SER A 240 1.76 11.57 -6.47
CA SER A 240 2.54 11.26 -5.28
C SER A 240 3.03 9.82 -5.27
N SER A 241 4.21 9.61 -4.68
CA SER A 241 4.82 8.30 -4.48
C SER A 241 5.52 8.22 -3.11
N SER A 242 5.63 7.01 -2.55
CA SER A 242 6.34 6.76 -1.30
C SER A 242 6.76 5.30 -1.15
N GLY A 243 7.72 5.05 -0.25
CA GLY A 243 8.32 3.72 -0.02
C GLY A 243 7.42 2.71 0.69
N ASN A 244 6.14 3.02 0.84
CA ASN A 244 5.12 2.16 1.43
C ASN A 244 3.81 2.16 0.62
N THR A 245 3.84 2.60 -0.64
CA THR A 245 2.67 2.67 -1.52
C THR A 245 2.97 1.94 -2.83
N GLY A 246 2.13 0.97 -3.16
CA GLY A 246 2.13 0.18 -4.38
C GLY A 246 0.70 0.03 -4.93
N PHE A 247 0.42 -1.08 -5.61
CA PHE A 247 -0.91 -1.37 -6.16
C PHE A 247 -1.07 -2.85 -6.54
N ARG A 248 -2.31 -3.28 -6.76
CA ARG A 248 -2.67 -4.54 -7.41
C ARG A 248 -3.58 -4.27 -8.61
N THR A 249 -3.69 -5.24 -9.52
CA THR A 249 -4.50 -5.07 -10.74
C THR A 249 -5.82 -5.83 -10.68
N ALA A 250 -6.78 -5.43 -11.51
CA ALA A 250 -8.06 -6.08 -11.75
C ALA A 250 -8.36 -6.14 -13.26
N ALA A 251 -9.34 -6.96 -13.64
CA ALA A 251 -9.84 -7.07 -15.00
C ALA A 251 -11.33 -7.46 -15.01
N ASP A 252 -12.05 -7.05 -16.05
CA ASP A 252 -13.41 -7.52 -16.29
C ASP A 252 -13.39 -8.97 -16.82
N VAL A 253 -14.46 -9.74 -16.58
CA VAL A 253 -14.61 -11.15 -17.01
C VAL A 253 -15.82 -11.37 -17.90
#